data_AF-A0A1F9P946-F1
#
_entry.id   AF-A0A1F9P946-F1
#
_cell.length_a   1.000
_cell.length_b   1.000
_cell.length_c   1.000
_cell.angle_alpha   90.00
_cell.angle_beta   90.00
_cell.angle_gamma   90.00
#
_symmetry.space_group_name_H-M   'P 1'
#
loop_
_entity.id
_entity.type
_entity.pdbx_description
1 polymer ?
#
loop_
_entity_poly.entity_id
_entity_poly.type
_entity_poly.pdbx_seq_one_letter_code
_entity_poly.pdbx_strand_id
1 'polypeptide(L)'
;MKTVYEWKSGIAEAAQNYISLKQMTGMKFEIQERYLRHFDTFYYSNGFEGTTLTKEIVTDFIYDPNERPVSHYNKEVLMRDFAVYLADRGHHAYVTEVKTKLPRCKFVPHIFTDNETRRMFKAIDNYPQAHRC
;
A
#
# COMPACT_ATOMS: atom_id res chain seq x y z
N MET A 1 15.89 15.18 3.20
CA MET A 1 15.33 14.71 4.48
C MET A 1 14.02 13.99 4.20
N LYS A 2 13.87 12.72 4.60
CA LYS A 2 12.54 12.09 4.61
C LYS A 2 11.73 12.79 5.69
N THR A 3 10.64 13.44 5.32
CA THR A 3 9.70 14.01 6.28
C THR A 3 9.15 12.88 7.15
N VAL A 4 9.34 12.99 8.47
CA VAL A 4 8.74 12.07 9.43
C VAL A 4 7.23 12.32 9.40
N TYR A 5 6.44 11.26 9.22
CA TYR A 5 4.98 11.37 9.29
C TYR A 5 4.56 11.50 10.75
N GLU A 6 3.73 12.50 11.04
CA GLU A 6 3.14 12.72 12.36
C GLU A 6 1.78 12.02 12.41
N TRP A 7 1.64 11.05 13.31
CA TRP A 7 0.40 10.30 13.53
C TRP A 7 -0.58 11.08 14.42
N LYS A 8 -1.86 11.07 14.07
CA LYS A 8 -2.84 12.01 14.66
C LYS A 8 -4.11 11.35 15.19
N SER A 9 -4.48 10.18 14.69
CA SER A 9 -5.76 9.55 15.02
C SER A 9 -5.71 8.71 16.30
N GLY A 10 -6.88 8.38 16.86
CA GLY A 10 -6.99 7.43 17.97
C GLY A 10 -6.51 6.00 17.63
N ILE A 11 -6.37 5.65 16.35
CA ILE A 11 -5.88 4.34 15.89
C ILE A 11 -4.37 4.34 15.59
N ALA A 12 -3.70 5.47 15.77
CA ALA A 12 -2.28 5.69 15.49
C ALA A 12 -1.36 4.68 16.19
N GLU A 13 -1.58 4.44 17.48
CA GLU A 13 -0.73 3.53 18.25
C GLU A 13 -0.84 2.09 17.71
N ALA A 14 -2.06 1.62 17.47
CA ALA A 14 -2.30 0.30 16.91
C ALA A 14 -1.71 0.14 15.51
N ALA A 15 -1.81 1.17 14.66
CA ALA A 15 -1.20 1.16 13.33
C ALA A 15 0.33 1.10 13.40
N GLN A 16 0.96 1.89 14.28
CA GLN A 16 2.41 1.88 14.47
C GLN A 16 2.89 0.53 15.01
N ASN A 17 2.22 -0.03 16.01
CA ASN A 17 2.54 -1.35 16.55
C ASN A 17 2.40 -2.45 15.48
N TYR A 18 1.37 -2.35 14.63
CA TYR A 18 1.20 -3.27 13.51
C TYR A 18 2.32 -3.15 12.48
N ILE A 19 2.73 -1.92 12.13
CA ILE A 19 3.86 -1.67 11.21
C ILE A 19 5.15 -2.27 11.77
N SER A 20 5.46 -2.01 13.04
CA SER A 20 6.66 -2.55 13.69
C SER A 20 6.65 -4.07 13.69
N LEU A 21 5.51 -4.70 14.02
CA LEU A 21 5.36 -6.15 13.96
C LEU A 21 5.63 -6.69 12.55
N LYS A 22 5.08 -6.05 11.51
CA LYS A 22 5.26 -6.51 10.13
C LYS A 22 6.69 -6.31 9.63
N GLN A 23 7.35 -5.22 10.00
CA GLN A 23 8.76 -4.99 9.65
C GLN A 23 9.70 -6.02 10.29
N MET A 24 9.40 -6.49 11.51
CA MET A 24 10.17 -7.54 12.18
C MET A 24 10.11 -8.89 11.46
N THR A 25 9.12 -9.12 10.58
CA THR A 25 9.02 -10.37 9.79
C THR A 25 10.03 -10.45 8.64
N GLY A 26 10.78 -9.37 8.36
CA GLY A 26 11.72 -9.31 7.25
C GLY A 26 11.07 -9.08 5.87
N MET A 27 9.75 -8.92 5.81
CA MET A 27 9.03 -8.58 4.59
C MET A 27 9.01 -7.06 4.33
N LYS A 28 9.08 -6.68 3.06
CA LYS A 28 8.85 -5.29 2.61
C LYS A 28 7.44 -4.86 2.97
N PHE A 29 7.32 -3.70 3.63
CA PHE A 29 6.04 -3.19 4.16
C PHE A 29 5.84 -1.69 3.89
N GLU A 30 6.65 -1.09 3.02
CA GLU A 30 6.68 0.37 2.81
C GLU A 30 5.39 0.89 2.15
N ILE A 31 4.79 0.09 1.27
CA ILE A 31 3.54 0.45 0.58
C ILE A 31 2.37 0.39 1.57
N GLN A 32 2.30 -0.66 2.38
CA GLN A 32 1.27 -0.86 3.39
C GLN A 32 1.35 0.19 4.48
N GLU A 33 2.56 0.51 4.93
CA GLU A 33 2.82 1.63 5.84
C GLU A 33 2.30 2.95 5.26
N ARG A 34 2.54 3.23 3.98
CA ARG A 34 2.00 4.42 3.32
C ARG A 34 0.46 4.44 3.35
N TYR A 35 -0.19 3.32 3.06
CA TYR A 35 -1.65 3.22 3.16
C TYR A 35 -2.15 3.41 4.60
N LEU A 36 -1.45 2.90 5.61
CA LEU A 36 -1.81 3.11 7.02
C LEU A 36 -1.66 4.57 7.45
N ARG A 37 -0.67 5.30 6.92
CA ARG A 37 -0.56 6.76 7.12
C ARG A 37 -1.72 7.50 6.45
N HIS A 38 -2.09 7.11 5.24
CA HIS A 38 -3.29 7.67 4.58
C HIS A 38 -4.56 7.36 5.38
N PHE A 39 -4.65 6.16 5.96
CA PHE A 39 -5.75 5.77 6.82
C PHE A 39 -5.80 6.58 8.11
N ASP A 40 -4.67 6.83 8.77
CA ASP A 40 -4.58 7.69 9.96
C ASP A 40 -5.06 9.11 9.66
N THR A 41 -4.63 9.68 8.52
CA THR A 41 -5.12 10.99 8.08
C THR A 41 -6.62 10.96 7.81
N PHE A 42 -7.13 9.96 7.09
CA PHE A 42 -8.56 9.78 6.83
C PHE A 42 -9.36 9.65 8.12
N TYR A 43 -8.87 8.86 9.09
CA TYR A 43 -9.55 8.60 10.35
C TYR A 43 -9.66 9.88 11.17
N TYR A 44 -8.57 10.64 11.26
CA TYR A 44 -8.52 11.92 11.96
C TYR A 44 -9.40 12.98 11.27
N SER A 45 -9.32 13.13 9.94
CA SER A 45 -10.07 14.15 9.20
C SER A 45 -11.59 13.96 9.24
N ASN A 46 -12.06 12.72 9.42
CA ASN A 46 -13.48 12.43 9.59
C ASN A 46 -13.95 12.52 11.05
N GLY A 47 -13.07 12.87 11.99
CA GLY A 47 -13.41 13.02 13.40
C GLY A 47 -13.74 11.71 14.10
N PHE A 48 -13.27 10.57 13.58
CA PHE A 48 -13.44 9.29 14.27
C PHE A 48 -12.53 9.24 15.49
N GLU A 49 -13.05 8.68 16.59
CA GLU A 49 -12.34 8.56 17.86
C GLU A 49 -12.12 7.09 18.24
N GLY A 50 -11.18 6.86 19.16
CA GLY A 50 -10.85 5.52 19.66
C GLY A 50 -10.18 4.62 18.62
N THR A 51 -10.25 3.30 18.88
CA THR A 51 -9.60 2.25 18.08
C THR A 51 -10.62 1.35 17.36
N THR A 52 -11.89 1.74 17.35
CA THR A 52 -12.97 0.91 16.79
C THR A 52 -12.98 1.02 15.28
N LEU A 53 -12.99 -0.12 14.61
CA LEU A 53 -13.01 -0.18 13.16
C LEU A 53 -14.37 -0.68 12.68
N THR A 54 -15.27 0.22 12.29
CA THR A 54 -16.61 -0.18 11.81
C THR A 54 -16.60 -0.49 10.31
N LYS A 55 -17.68 -1.12 9.83
CA LYS A 55 -17.84 -1.44 8.41
C LYS A 55 -17.86 -0.18 7.54
N GLU A 56 -18.47 0.88 8.03
CA GLU A 56 -18.61 2.17 7.35
C GLU A 56 -17.23 2.79 7.16
N ILE A 57 -16.45 2.94 8.24
CA ILE A 57 -15.08 3.49 8.21
C ILE A 57 -14.20 2.75 7.19
N VAL A 58 -14.24 1.41 7.21
CA VAL A 58 -13.42 0.59 6.32
C VAL A 58 -13.88 0.72 4.87
N THR A 59 -15.18 0.70 4.63
CA THR A 59 -15.75 0.78 3.27
C THR A 59 -15.44 2.14 2.65
N ASP A 60 -15.63 3.22 3.40
CA ASP A 60 -15.41 4.60 2.94
C ASP A 60 -13.94 4.86 2.63
N PHE A 61 -13.01 4.29 3.41
CA PHE A 61 -11.58 4.39 3.12
C PHE A 61 -11.16 3.57 1.89
N ILE A 62 -11.71 2.36 1.73
CA ILE A 62 -11.31 1.44 0.66
C ILE A 62 -11.78 1.95 -0.71
N TYR A 63 -13.03 2.35 -0.85
CA TYR A 63 -13.69 2.54 -2.15
C TYR A 63 -13.78 4.00 -2.58
N ASP A 64 -12.64 4.70 -2.66
CA ASP A 64 -12.57 6.01 -3.30
C ASP A 64 -12.86 5.87 -4.81
N PRO A 65 -13.88 6.57 -5.38
CA PRO A 65 -14.23 6.49 -6.79
C PRO A 65 -13.10 6.92 -7.76
N ASN A 66 -12.14 7.71 -7.30
CA ASN A 66 -11.03 8.22 -8.10
C ASN A 66 -9.84 7.26 -8.14
N GLU A 67 -9.89 6.18 -7.37
CA GLU A 67 -8.82 5.19 -7.31
C GLU A 67 -8.99 4.04 -8.30
N ARG A 68 -7.87 3.44 -8.68
CA ARG A 68 -7.85 2.28 -9.58
C ARG A 68 -8.25 1.01 -8.81
N PRO A 69 -8.79 -0.02 -9.48
CA PRO A 69 -9.11 -1.30 -8.83
C PRO A 69 -7.94 -1.95 -8.09
N VAL A 70 -6.70 -1.77 -8.56
CA VAL A 70 -5.51 -2.26 -7.85
C VAL A 70 -5.32 -1.60 -6.49
N SER A 71 -5.65 -0.31 -6.35
CA SER A 71 -5.62 0.39 -5.08
C SER A 71 -6.68 -0.13 -4.13
N HIS A 72 -7.92 -0.34 -4.63
CA HIS A 72 -8.99 -0.94 -3.83
C HIS A 72 -8.60 -2.33 -3.32
N TYR A 73 -8.08 -3.20 -4.19
CA TYR A 73 -7.59 -4.53 -3.80
C TYR A 73 -6.50 -4.45 -2.72
N ASN A 74 -5.51 -3.57 -2.89
CA ASN A 74 -4.43 -3.41 -1.91
C ASN A 74 -4.96 -2.93 -0.56
N LYS A 75 -5.91 -1.98 -0.56
CA LYS A 75 -6.58 -1.51 0.66
C LYS A 75 -7.45 -2.59 1.28
N GLU A 76 -8.20 -3.38 0.51
CA GLU A 76 -8.99 -4.51 1.03
C GLU A 76 -8.12 -5.51 1.78
N VAL A 77 -7.02 -5.95 1.17
CA VAL A 77 -6.07 -6.90 1.78
C VAL A 77 -5.48 -6.30 3.06
N LEU A 78 -5.01 -5.05 3.00
CA LEU A 78 -4.39 -4.39 4.14
C LEU A 78 -5.37 -4.20 5.31
N MET A 79 -6.56 -3.67 5.03
CA MET A 79 -7.56 -3.38 6.06
C MET A 79 -8.12 -4.66 6.67
N ARG A 80 -8.27 -5.74 5.88
CA ARG A 80 -8.61 -7.06 6.41
C ARG A 80 -7.55 -7.54 7.40
N ASP A 81 -6.29 -7.56 6.99
CA ASP A 81 -5.20 -8.08 7.82
C ASP A 81 -4.98 -7.22 9.08
N PHE A 82 -5.17 -5.91 8.96
CA PHE A 82 -5.13 -4.98 10.09
C PHE A 82 -6.33 -5.19 11.04
N ALA A 83 -7.54 -5.39 10.52
CA ALA A 83 -8.71 -5.71 11.33
C ALA A 83 -8.54 -7.02 12.11
N VAL A 84 -7.97 -8.05 11.50
CA VAL A 84 -7.63 -9.31 12.20
C VAL A 84 -6.62 -9.04 13.32
N TYR A 85 -5.57 -8.26 13.05
CA TYR A 85 -4.59 -7.87 14.07
C TYR A 85 -5.22 -7.16 15.28
N LEU A 86 -6.21 -6.29 15.02
CA LEU A 86 -6.95 -5.57 16.05
C LEU A 86 -7.87 -6.50 16.84
N ALA A 87 -8.61 -7.37 16.15
CA ALA A 87 -9.50 -8.35 16.77
C ALA A 87 -8.75 -9.31 17.70
N ASP A 88 -7.57 -9.79 17.27
CA ASP A 88 -6.69 -10.65 18.09
C ASP A 88 -6.22 -9.97 19.39
N ARG A 89 -6.30 -8.64 19.47
CA ARG A 89 -5.95 -7.82 20.65
C ARG A 89 -7.16 -7.34 21.45
N GLY A 90 -8.35 -7.85 21.13
CA GLY A 90 -9.58 -7.54 21.84
C GLY A 90 -10.24 -6.23 21.42
N HIS A 91 -9.79 -5.59 20.34
CA HIS A 91 -10.47 -4.42 19.80
C HIS A 91 -11.69 -4.84 18.96
N HIS A 92 -12.74 -4.01 18.97
CA HIS A 92 -13.88 -4.21 18.09
C HIS A 92 -13.52 -3.76 16.66
N ALA A 93 -13.28 -4.72 15.78
CA ALA A 93 -12.88 -4.45 14.40
C ALA A 93 -13.66 -5.29 13.40
N TYR A 94 -14.25 -4.62 12.41
CA TYR A 94 -14.88 -5.24 11.25
C TYR A 94 -13.82 -5.76 10.27
N VAL A 95 -13.86 -7.07 10.01
CA VAL A 95 -12.96 -7.72 9.05
C VAL A 95 -13.60 -7.68 7.66
N THR A 96 -13.01 -6.90 6.75
CA THR A 96 -13.51 -6.81 5.36
C THR A 96 -13.14 -8.04 4.54
N GLU A 97 -14.01 -8.38 3.59
CA GLU A 97 -13.70 -9.37 2.55
C GLU A 97 -12.90 -8.73 1.42
N VAL A 98 -12.03 -9.51 0.78
CA VAL A 98 -11.32 -9.09 -0.44
C VAL A 98 -12.17 -9.50 -1.63
N LYS A 99 -12.92 -8.54 -2.17
CA LYS A 99 -13.88 -8.77 -3.25
C LYS A 99 -13.42 -8.21 -4.60
N THR A 100 -12.46 -7.29 -4.61
CA THR A 100 -11.95 -6.68 -5.84
C THR A 100 -11.19 -7.72 -6.65
N LYS A 101 -11.64 -7.99 -7.87
CA LYS A 101 -10.99 -8.91 -8.80
C LYS A 101 -10.12 -8.12 -9.78
N LEU A 102 -8.81 -8.36 -9.74
CA LEU A 102 -7.89 -7.75 -10.69
C LEU A 102 -7.86 -8.54 -12.00
N PRO A 103 -7.85 -7.85 -13.16
CA PRO A 103 -7.69 -8.53 -14.44
C PRO A 103 -6.33 -9.22 -14.49
N ARG A 104 -6.27 -10.42 -15.08
CA ARG A 104 -4.99 -11.08 -15.35
C ARG A 104 -4.17 -10.20 -16.29
N CYS A 105 -2.89 -10.05 -15.96
CA CYS A 105 -1.94 -9.38 -16.84
C CYS A 105 -1.87 -10.16 -18.16
N LYS A 106 -2.19 -9.50 -19.28
CA LYS A 106 -2.08 -10.07 -20.64
C LYS A 106 -0.70 -9.79 -21.26
N PHE A 107 0.18 -9.10 -20.54
CA PHE A 107 1.51 -8.77 -21.02
C PHE A 107 2.34 -10.06 -21.14
N VAL A 108 2.77 -10.37 -22.35
CA VAL A 108 3.77 -11.39 -22.61
C VAL A 108 5.10 -10.65 -22.77
N PRO A 109 6.09 -10.88 -21.88
CA PRO A 109 7.38 -10.23 -22.00
C PRO A 109 8.07 -10.67 -23.30
N HIS A 110 8.53 -9.69 -24.10
CA HIS A 110 9.38 -9.98 -25.25
C HIS A 110 10.78 -10.30 -24.76
N ILE A 111 11.20 -11.55 -24.91
CA ILE A 111 12.56 -11.99 -24.58
C ILE A 111 13.46 -11.65 -25.77
N PHE A 112 14.48 -10.83 -25.55
CA PHE A 112 15.37 -10.40 -26.61
C PHE A 112 16.15 -11.57 -27.19
N THR A 113 16.23 -11.62 -28.51
CA THR A 113 17.18 -12.47 -29.23
C THR A 113 18.62 -11.98 -29.00
N ASP A 114 19.60 -12.82 -29.31
CA ASP A 114 21.03 -12.46 -29.22
C ASP A 114 21.36 -11.21 -30.06
N ASN A 115 20.73 -11.09 -31.22
CA ASN A 115 20.91 -9.94 -32.11
C ASN A 115 20.28 -8.66 -31.52
N GLU A 116 19.08 -8.75 -30.94
CA GLU A 116 18.45 -7.61 -30.25
C GLU A 116 19.27 -7.17 -29.05
N THR A 117 19.77 -8.12 -28.27
CA THR A 117 20.65 -7.88 -27.12
C THR A 117 21.93 -7.17 -27.56
N ARG A 118 22.61 -7.64 -28.61
CA ARG A 118 23.81 -6.97 -29.16
C ARG A 118 23.52 -5.55 -29.64
N ARG A 119 22.39 -5.33 -30.32
CA ARG A 119 21.97 -3.99 -30.77
C ARG A 119 21.69 -3.07 -29.59
N MET A 120 21.03 -3.56 -28.54
CA MET A 120 20.77 -2.80 -27.33
C MET A 120 22.08 -2.34 -26.68
N PHE A 121 23.04 -3.25 -26.45
CA PHE A 121 24.33 -2.87 -25.87
C PHE A 121 25.08 -1.87 -26.74
N LYS A 122 25.12 -2.06 -28.06
CA LYS A 122 25.74 -1.09 -28.97
C LYS A 122 25.08 0.29 -28.87
N ALA A 123 23.75 0.35 -28.73
CA ALA A 123 23.05 1.63 -28.56
C ALA A 123 23.39 2.30 -27.22
N ILE A 124 23.55 1.53 -26.14
CA ILE A 124 23.97 2.01 -24.82
C ILE A 124 25.39 2.58 -24.88
N ASP A 125 26.33 1.85 -25.50
CA ASP A 125 27.73 2.27 -25.61
C ASP A 125 27.92 3.57 -26.40
N ASN A 126 27.04 3.81 -27.37
CA ASN A 126 27.05 5.02 -28.20
C ASN A 126 26.07 6.09 -27.70
N TYR A 127 25.48 5.90 -26.51
CA TYR A 127 24.54 6.87 -25.96
C TYR A 127 25.29 8.16 -25.63
N PRO A 128 24.87 9.33 -26.15
CA PRO A 128 25.59 10.58 -25.95
C PRO A 128 25.66 10.90 -24.46
N GLN A 129 26.85 11.28 -23.98
CA GLN A 129 26.98 11.72 -22.60
C GLN A 129 26.12 12.96 -22.41
N ALA A 130 25.31 12.97 -21.35
CA ALA A 130 24.60 14.16 -20.95
C ALA A 130 25.64 15.28 -20.77
N HIS A 131 25.58 16.30 -21.62
CA HIS A 131 26.39 17.49 -21.44
C HIS A 131 26.09 18.02 -20.03
N ARG A 132 27.14 18.15 -19.21
CA ARG A 132 27.03 18.80 -17.90
C ARG A 132 26.68 20.27 -18.17
N CYS A 133 25.41 20.63 -18.01
CA CYS A 133 25.00 22.00 -17.76
C CYS A 133 25.15 22.30 -16.27
#